data_AF-A0A7X7QJY6-F1
#
_entry.id   AF-A0A7X7QJY6-F1
#
_cell.length_a   1.000
_cell.length_b   1.000
_cell.length_c   1.000
_cell.angle_alpha   90.00
_cell.angle_beta   90.00
_cell.angle_gamma   90.00
#
_symmetry.space_group_name_H-M   'P 1'
#
loop_
_entity.id
_entity.type
_entity.pdbx_description
1 polymer ?
#
loop_
_entity_poly.entity_id
_entity_poly.type
_entity_poly.pdbx_seq_one_letter_code
_entity_poly.pdbx_strand_id
1 'polypeptide(L)'
;AWWLIHEHVVEARRGNTAYAIEGLMGAYRVARHRGDEAAMQSLRGVTERILVRLIRCQVGGPLQDQNRFLAGNRVHPSLIGGVMSSEDSGSVRIDTVQHQVHAMIMALELLFPETPSGAKPPAAAP
;
A
#
# COMPACT_ATOMS: atom_id res chain seq x y z
N ALA A 1 -7.26 -14.38 1.92
CA ALA A 1 -6.98 -13.39 0.87
C ALA A 1 -8.08 -13.35 -0.20
N TRP A 2 -8.47 -14.46 -0.83
CA TRP A 2 -9.50 -14.48 -1.89
C TRP A 2 -10.83 -13.85 -1.47
N TRP A 3 -11.32 -14.12 -0.25
CA TRP A 3 -12.50 -13.44 0.26
C TRP A 3 -12.33 -11.90 0.29
N LEU A 4 -11.17 -11.37 0.69
CA LEU A 4 -10.91 -9.92 0.69
C LEU A 4 -10.92 -9.32 -0.73
N ILE A 5 -10.45 -10.09 -1.71
CA ILE A 5 -10.33 -9.65 -3.11
C ILE A 5 -11.69 -9.75 -3.82
N HIS A 6 -12.34 -10.90 -3.74
CA HIS A 6 -13.49 -11.24 -4.59
C HIS A 6 -14.83 -10.97 -3.92
N GLU A 7 -14.95 -11.18 -2.60
CA GLU A 7 -16.22 -11.01 -1.88
C GLU A 7 -16.30 -9.64 -1.19
N HIS A 8 -15.22 -9.26 -0.49
CA HIS A 8 -15.15 -7.99 0.23
C HIS A 8 -14.76 -6.81 -0.67
N VAL A 9 -14.22 -7.11 -1.86
CA VAL A 9 -13.79 -6.17 -2.92
C VAL A 9 -13.04 -4.98 -2.34
N VAL A 10 -11.98 -5.26 -1.58
CA VAL A 10 -11.29 -4.26 -0.77
C VAL A 10 -10.73 -3.07 -1.57
N GLU A 11 -10.42 -3.28 -2.85
CA GLU A 11 -9.98 -2.23 -3.78
C GLU A 11 -11.04 -1.16 -4.05
N ALA A 12 -12.33 -1.52 -3.96
CA ALA A 12 -13.44 -0.59 -4.17
C ALA A 12 -13.91 0.10 -2.88
N ARG A 13 -13.41 -0.34 -1.72
CA ARG A 13 -13.79 0.23 -0.42
C ARG A 13 -13.30 1.67 -0.31
N ARG A 14 -14.18 2.54 0.18
CA ARG A 14 -13.79 3.89 0.60
C ARG A 14 -13.00 3.83 1.91
N GLY A 15 -12.02 4.72 2.02
CA GLY A 15 -11.19 4.87 3.20
C GLY A 15 -9.93 4.01 3.19
N ASN A 16 -9.19 4.09 4.30
CA ASN A 16 -7.90 3.47 4.43
C ASN A 16 -8.06 1.96 4.70
N THR A 17 -7.58 1.14 3.78
CA THR A 17 -7.64 -0.32 3.87
C THR A 17 -6.25 -0.94 4.02
N ALA A 18 -5.30 -0.23 4.63
CA ALA A 18 -3.95 -0.74 4.81
C ALA A 18 -3.91 -2.03 5.64
N TYR A 19 -4.81 -2.17 6.62
CA TYR A 19 -4.98 -3.41 7.39
C TYR A 19 -5.22 -4.64 6.49
N ALA A 20 -5.89 -4.45 5.34
CA ALA A 20 -6.14 -5.56 4.42
C ALA A 20 -4.87 -5.94 3.66
N ILE A 21 -4.00 -4.98 3.35
CA ILE A 21 -2.70 -5.25 2.72
C ILE A 21 -1.85 -6.14 3.62
N GLU A 22 -1.86 -5.95 4.94
CA GLU A 22 -1.12 -6.82 5.88
C GLU A 22 -1.52 -8.29 5.71
N GLY A 23 -2.82 -8.57 5.57
CA GLY A 23 -3.34 -9.91 5.27
C GLY A 23 -3.00 -10.41 3.87
N LEU A 24 -3.01 -9.54 2.86
CA LEU A 24 -2.61 -9.89 1.48
C LEU A 24 -1.12 -10.23 1.39
N MET A 25 -0.26 -9.48 2.08
CA MET A 25 1.18 -9.71 2.14
C MET A 25 1.52 -10.97 2.95
N GLY A 26 0.78 -11.25 4.02
CA GLY A 26 0.84 -12.55 4.70
C GLY A 26 0.53 -13.71 3.75
N ALA A 27 -0.53 -13.60 2.94
CA ALA A 27 -0.86 -14.61 1.94
C ALA A 27 0.18 -14.70 0.81
N TYR A 28 0.76 -13.57 0.39
CA TYR A 28 1.82 -13.54 -0.61
C TYR A 28 3.06 -14.32 -0.14
N ARG A 29 3.45 -14.17 1.14
CA ARG A 29 4.54 -14.96 1.74
C ARG A 29 4.29 -16.46 1.65
N VAL A 30 3.04 -16.89 1.92
CA VAL A 30 2.65 -18.30 1.80
C VAL A 30 2.69 -18.77 0.35
N ALA A 31 2.15 -17.99 -0.58
CA ALA A 31 2.18 -18.29 -2.02
C ALA A 31 3.62 -18.44 -2.53
N ARG A 32 4.50 -17.50 -2.17
CA ARG A 32 5.93 -17.55 -2.48
C ARG A 32 6.61 -18.79 -1.93
N HIS A 33 6.31 -19.18 -0.69
CA HIS A 33 6.86 -20.40 -0.12
C HIS A 33 6.40 -21.67 -0.85
N ARG A 34 5.22 -21.64 -1.48
CA ARG A 34 4.66 -22.76 -2.24
C ARG A 34 4.99 -22.75 -3.73
N GLY A 35 5.64 -21.69 -4.25
CA GLY A 35 5.85 -21.50 -5.68
C GLY A 35 4.56 -21.26 -6.47
N ASP A 36 3.52 -20.70 -5.85
CA ASP A 36 2.24 -20.41 -6.50
C ASP A 36 2.29 -19.04 -7.19
N GLU A 37 2.84 -19.01 -8.40
CA GLU A 37 3.05 -17.79 -9.20
C GLU A 37 1.73 -17.07 -9.54
N ALA A 38 0.66 -17.81 -9.79
CA ALA A 38 -0.65 -17.23 -10.11
C ALA A 38 -1.22 -16.47 -8.90
N ALA A 39 -1.14 -17.06 -7.72
CA ALA A 39 -1.48 -16.38 -6.47
C ALA A 39 -0.61 -15.14 -6.23
N MET A 40 0.71 -15.28 -6.40
CA MET A 40 1.66 -14.18 -6.21
C MET A 40 1.34 -12.99 -7.11
N GLN A 41 1.08 -13.22 -8.40
CA GLN A 41 0.77 -12.18 -9.37
C GLN A 41 -0.54 -11.46 -9.02
N SER A 42 -1.58 -12.21 -8.64
CA SER A 42 -2.87 -11.65 -8.22
C SER A 42 -2.73 -10.78 -6.97
N LEU A 43 -2.09 -11.33 -5.92
CA LEU A 43 -1.88 -10.63 -4.65
C LEU A 43 -1.04 -9.37 -4.80
N ARG A 44 0.02 -9.43 -5.61
CA ARG A 44 0.88 -8.27 -5.92
C ARG A 44 0.07 -7.17 -6.60
N GLY A 45 -0.66 -7.50 -7.67
CA GLY A 45 -1.44 -6.52 -8.42
C GLY A 45 -2.48 -5.80 -7.57
N VAL A 46 -3.23 -6.54 -6.74
CA VAL A 46 -4.20 -5.97 -5.80
C VAL A 46 -3.49 -5.03 -4.79
N THR A 47 -2.37 -5.48 -4.23
CA THR A 47 -1.66 -4.72 -3.20
C THR A 47 -1.11 -3.40 -3.73
N GLU A 48 -0.47 -3.40 -4.89
CA GLU A 48 0.10 -2.18 -5.50
C GLU A 48 -1.00 -1.15 -5.79
N ARG A 49 -2.16 -1.57 -6.33
CA ARG A 49 -3.28 -0.66 -6.59
C ARG A 49 -3.83 -0.02 -5.31
N ILE A 50 -3.96 -0.79 -4.23
CA ILE A 50 -4.38 -0.26 -2.94
C ILE A 50 -3.32 0.72 -2.40
N LEU A 51 -2.04 0.36 -2.41
CA LEU A 51 -0.96 1.24 -1.91
C LEU A 51 -0.92 2.58 -2.63
N VAL A 52 -1.01 2.59 -3.98
CA VAL A 52 -1.06 3.83 -4.78
C VAL A 52 -2.26 4.69 -4.41
N ARG A 53 -3.43 4.08 -4.15
CA ARG A 53 -4.60 4.81 -3.69
C ARG A 53 -4.37 5.42 -2.29
N LEU A 54 -3.79 4.64 -1.37
CA LEU A 54 -3.62 5.05 0.03
C LEU A 54 -2.53 6.12 0.23
N ILE A 55 -1.47 6.12 -0.58
CA ILE A 55 -0.40 7.12 -0.47
C ILE A 55 -0.89 8.55 -0.78
N ARG A 56 -2.00 8.70 -1.53
CA ARG A 56 -2.69 10.00 -1.74
C ARG A 56 -3.24 10.59 -0.45
N CYS A 57 -3.48 9.78 0.57
CA CYS A 57 -3.96 10.24 1.87
C CYS A 57 -2.83 10.69 2.81
N GLN A 58 -1.56 10.61 2.38
CA GLN A 58 -0.43 11.05 3.19
C GLN A 58 -0.23 12.57 3.07
N VAL A 59 -0.22 13.25 4.21
CA VAL A 59 0.06 14.67 4.32
C VAL A 59 1.55 14.92 4.02
N GLY A 60 1.82 15.80 3.06
CA GLY A 60 3.16 16.04 2.50
C GLY A 60 3.71 14.89 1.66
N GLY A 61 2.87 13.90 1.32
CA GLY A 61 3.27 12.73 0.53
C GLY A 61 3.41 13.02 -0.96
N PRO A 62 4.05 12.11 -1.72
CA PRO A 62 4.36 12.32 -3.14
C PRO A 62 3.13 12.44 -4.04
N LEU A 63 1.98 11.90 -3.63
CA LEU A 63 0.71 11.98 -4.37
C LEU A 63 -0.32 12.88 -3.70
N GLN A 64 0.10 13.78 -2.79
CA GLN A 64 -0.82 14.67 -2.08
C GLN A 64 -1.69 15.49 -3.04
N ASP A 65 -1.12 16.00 -4.13
CA ASP A 65 -1.84 16.86 -5.08
C ASP A 65 -2.99 16.15 -5.82
N GLN A 66 -3.02 14.81 -5.78
CA GLN A 66 -4.13 14.01 -6.32
C GLN A 66 -5.29 13.86 -5.33
N ASN A 67 -5.11 14.24 -4.08
CA ASN A 67 -6.13 14.25 -3.05
C ASN A 67 -6.77 15.63 -2.97
N ARG A 68 -8.05 15.73 -3.34
CA ARG A 68 -8.78 17.01 -3.41
C ARG A 68 -8.78 17.79 -2.10
N PHE A 69 -8.86 17.10 -0.96
CA PHE A 69 -8.82 17.76 0.34
C PHE A 69 -7.45 18.34 0.61
N LEU A 70 -6.38 17.54 0.46
CA LEU A 70 -5.02 18.01 0.77
C LEU A 70 -4.51 19.04 -0.24
N ALA A 71 -4.87 18.94 -1.51
CA ALA A 71 -4.53 19.91 -2.54
C ALA A 71 -5.20 21.28 -2.31
N GLY A 72 -6.43 21.28 -1.78
CA GLY A 72 -7.24 22.49 -1.60
C GLY A 72 -7.10 23.15 -0.21
N ASN A 73 -6.48 22.49 0.76
CA ASN A 73 -6.46 22.95 2.15
C ASN A 73 -5.03 23.11 2.68
N ARG A 74 -4.79 24.22 3.38
CA ARG A 74 -3.56 24.41 4.13
C ARG A 74 -3.60 23.54 5.40
N VAL A 75 -2.83 22.46 5.39
CA VAL A 75 -2.61 21.59 6.54
C VAL A 75 -1.55 22.18 7.48
N HIS A 76 -1.71 21.96 8.79
CA HIS A 76 -0.74 22.38 9.78
C HIS A 76 0.58 21.59 9.61
N PRO A 77 1.77 22.23 9.69
CA PRO A 77 3.05 21.54 9.45
C PRO A 77 3.31 20.33 10.34
N SER A 78 2.77 20.31 11.57
CA SER A 78 2.91 19.17 12.48
C SER A 78 2.20 17.88 12.01
N LEU A 79 1.38 17.98 10.96
CA LEU A 79 0.66 16.84 10.39
C LEU A 79 1.42 16.17 9.24
N ILE A 80 2.56 16.74 8.80
CA ILE A 80 3.38 16.16 7.73
C ILE A 80 3.81 14.74 8.12
N GLY A 81 3.66 13.79 7.19
CA GLY A 81 3.85 12.36 7.44
C GLY A 81 2.63 11.65 8.01
N GLY A 82 1.63 12.40 8.51
CA GLY A 82 0.34 11.87 8.90
C GLY A 82 -0.44 11.29 7.72
N VAL A 83 -1.38 10.40 8.02
CA VAL A 83 -2.21 9.71 7.03
C VAL A 83 -3.67 9.89 7.39
N MET A 84 -4.45 10.37 6.42
CA MET A 84 -5.90 10.51 6.52
C MET A 84 -6.60 9.16 6.35
N SER A 85 -7.74 8.98 7.03
CA SER A 85 -8.53 7.74 6.91
C SER A 85 -9.30 7.62 5.60
N SER A 86 -9.47 8.72 4.85
CA SER A 86 -10.04 8.78 3.50
C SER A 86 -9.67 10.12 2.85
N GLU A 87 -9.85 10.24 1.53
CA GLU A 87 -9.54 11.47 0.78
C GLU A 87 -10.32 12.70 1.27
N ASP A 88 -11.45 12.53 1.96
CA ASP A 88 -12.34 13.57 2.43
C ASP A 88 -12.41 13.70 3.97
N SER A 89 -11.73 12.84 4.72
CA SER A 89 -11.88 12.79 6.19
C SER A 89 -11.41 14.03 6.93
N GLY A 90 -10.41 14.74 6.40
CA GLY A 90 -9.74 15.86 7.07
C GLY A 90 -9.05 15.53 8.38
N SER A 91 -8.96 14.25 8.76
CA SER A 91 -8.48 13.80 10.06
C SER A 91 -7.34 12.81 9.90
N VAL A 92 -6.22 13.11 10.56
CA VAL A 92 -5.09 12.18 10.72
C VAL A 92 -5.32 11.36 11.98
N ARG A 93 -5.16 10.03 11.88
CA ARG A 93 -5.22 9.13 13.05
C ARG A 93 -4.00 8.23 13.13
N ILE A 94 -3.53 7.99 14.35
CA ILE A 94 -2.32 7.19 14.60
C ILE A 94 -2.47 5.73 14.14
N ASP A 95 -3.65 5.13 14.30
CA ASP A 95 -3.95 3.77 13.84
C ASP A 95 -3.82 3.64 12.31
N THR A 96 -4.30 4.67 11.59
CA THR A 96 -4.22 4.73 10.13
C THR A 96 -2.76 4.81 9.67
N VAL A 97 -1.97 5.64 10.34
CA VAL A 97 -0.53 5.75 10.07
C VAL A 97 0.15 4.41 10.33
N GLN A 98 -0.12 3.77 11.47
CA GLN A 98 0.48 2.48 11.83
C GLN A 98 0.20 1.40 10.78
N HIS A 99 -1.07 1.22 10.41
CA HIS A 99 -1.43 0.23 9.39
C HIS A 99 -0.80 0.55 8.03
N GLN A 100 -0.81 1.82 7.60
CA GLN A 100 -0.26 2.19 6.31
C GLN A 100 1.26 2.01 6.25
N VAL A 101 1.98 2.42 7.30
CA VAL A 101 3.44 2.25 7.37
C VAL A 101 3.79 0.76 7.42
N HIS A 102 3.09 -0.04 8.24
CA HIS A 102 3.33 -1.48 8.33
C HIS A 102 3.09 -2.17 6.99
N ALA A 103 1.95 -1.91 6.34
CA ALA A 103 1.63 -2.43 5.01
C ALA A 103 2.69 -2.05 3.96
N MET A 104 3.18 -0.81 3.99
CA MET A 104 4.23 -0.34 3.07
C MET A 104 5.56 -1.07 3.29
N ILE A 105 5.98 -1.25 4.54
CA ILE A 105 7.20 -1.99 4.88
C ILE A 105 7.10 -3.44 4.39
N MET A 106 5.98 -4.13 4.65
CA MET A 106 5.77 -5.50 4.16
C MET A 106 5.84 -5.59 2.64
N ALA A 107 5.25 -4.62 1.93
CA ALA A 107 5.28 -4.59 0.47
C ALA A 107 6.71 -4.35 -0.07
N LEU A 108 7.47 -3.44 0.55
CA LEU A 108 8.87 -3.19 0.20
C LEU A 108 9.70 -4.48 0.36
N GLU A 109 9.60 -5.15 1.50
CA GLU A 109 10.37 -6.37 1.77
C GLU A 109 10.03 -7.55 0.85
N LEU A 110 8.76 -7.69 0.47
CA LEU A 110 8.27 -8.87 -0.25
C LEU A 110 8.22 -8.69 -1.75
N LEU A 111 7.89 -7.50 -2.23
CA LEU A 111 7.67 -7.21 -3.65
C LEU A 111 8.83 -6.43 -4.27
N PHE A 112 9.60 -5.70 -3.47
CA PHE A 112 10.72 -4.87 -3.90
C PHE A 112 11.98 -5.10 -3.05
N PRO A 113 12.40 -6.37 -2.85
CA PRO A 113 13.57 -6.64 -2.02
C PRO A 113 14.77 -5.90 -2.57
N GLU A 114 15.55 -5.25 -1.70
CA GLU A 114 16.78 -4.57 -2.11
C GLU A 114 17.67 -5.58 -2.85
N THR A 115 18.06 -5.22 -4.07
CA THR A 115 19.17 -5.91 -4.72
C THR A 115 20.41 -5.59 -3.88
N PRO A 116 21.15 -6.58 -3.37
CA PRO A 116 22.37 -6.31 -2.61
C PRO A 116 23.27 -5.35 -3.41
N SER A 117 23.81 -4.33 -2.75
CA SER A 117 24.76 -3.42 -3.41
C SER A 117 25.91 -4.24 -4.04
N GLY A 118 26.00 -4.23 -5.37
CA GLY A 118 26.95 -5.04 -6.15
C GLY A 118 26.36 -6.24 -6.90
N ALA A 119 25.08 -6.58 -6.72
CA ALA A 119 24.41 -7.60 -7.51
C ALA A 119 24.17 -7.11 -8.95
N LYS A 120 24.62 -7.90 -9.93
CA LYS A 120 24.42 -7.62 -11.36
C LYS A 120 22.91 -7.56 -11.66
N PRO A 121 22.40 -6.57 -12.41
CA PRO A 121 21.00 -6.53 -12.80
C PRO A 121 20.60 -7.85 -13.47
N PRO A 122 19.38 -8.36 -13.23
CA PRO A 122 18.91 -9.53 -13.94
C PRO A 122 19.00 -9.28 -15.44
N ALA A 123 19.50 -10.27 -16.19
CA ALA A 123 19.57 -10.19 -17.64
C ALA A 123 18.16 -9.89 -18.17
N ALA A 124 18.04 -8.92 -19.08
CA ALA A 124 16.77 -8.63 -19.73
C ALA A 124 16.21 -9.93 -20.32
N ALA A 125 14.95 -10.23 -20.00
CA ALA A 125 14.26 -11.37 -20.58
C ALA A 125 14.21 -11.21 -22.12
N PRO A 126 14.33 -12.30 -22.89
CA PRO A 126 14.33 -12.28 -24.35
C PRO A 126 13.01 -11.78 -24.94
#